data_AF-A0AA88NLI9-F1
#
_entry.id   AF-A0AA88NLI9-F1
#
_cell.length_a   1.000
_cell.length_b   1.000
_cell.length_c   1.000
_cell.angle_alpha   90.00
_cell.angle_beta   90.00
_cell.angle_gamma   90.00
#
_symmetry.space_group_name_H-M   'P 1'
#
loop_
_entity.id
_entity.type
_entity.pdbx_description
1 polymer ?
#
loop_
_entity_poly.entity_id
_entity_poly.type
_entity_poly.pdbx_seq_one_letter_code
_entity_poly.pdbx_strand_id
1 'polypeptide(L)'
;MGKINGCLKRLFITFNAIFVGFGFLMIIGVMKATTYSNQLSAVGGPSLGWSWLFAIGFLSISCLGLYAGSSEKPLALKIFAGCMGIGMVIMLIFGILVFNERNKIRPAFLETSSELTKHIMAEKEMTDLLKNIQQQMQCCGLVSAEDWGDRIPDSCQCQEYKCKSKPQGTTGPDQIHQQTCGEFMYSAMSPIFEIAIGFCFLFAVIAFLGLLISLLMIHQVNCGGSRGIEMNSY
;
A
#
# COMPACT_ATOMS: atom_id res chain seq x y z
N MET A 1 -24.09 -25.23 27.36
CA MET A 1 -23.41 -24.29 26.44
C MET A 1 -24.48 -23.49 25.71
N GLY A 2 -24.45 -22.16 25.79
CA GLY A 2 -25.43 -21.36 25.05
C GLY A 2 -25.06 -21.31 23.57
N LYS A 3 -26.08 -21.48 22.76
CA LYS A 3 -25.96 -21.61 21.31
C LYS A 3 -25.65 -20.24 20.70
N ILE A 4 -24.55 -20.14 19.96
CA ILE A 4 -24.27 -18.97 19.13
C ILE A 4 -25.41 -18.79 18.13
N ASN A 5 -25.80 -17.55 17.81
CA ASN A 5 -26.75 -17.27 16.74
C ASN A 5 -26.27 -17.93 15.44
N GLY A 6 -27.05 -18.86 14.90
CA GLY A 6 -26.68 -19.65 13.73
C GLY A 6 -26.41 -18.80 12.48
N CYS A 7 -27.06 -17.64 12.36
CA CYS A 7 -26.79 -16.68 11.28
C CYS A 7 -25.40 -16.05 11.43
N LEU A 8 -25.08 -15.57 12.64
CA LEU A 8 -23.78 -14.94 12.94
C LEU A 8 -22.63 -15.94 12.78
N LYS A 9 -22.81 -17.17 13.25
CA LYS A 9 -21.84 -18.27 13.07
C LYS A 9 -21.60 -18.56 11.58
N ARG A 10 -22.67 -18.69 10.80
CA ARG A 10 -22.55 -18.95 9.35
C ARG A 10 -21.82 -17.80 8.65
N LEU A 11 -22.18 -16.56 8.94
CA LEU A 11 -21.52 -15.38 8.39
C LEU A 11 -20.01 -15.37 8.70
N PHE A 12 -19.64 -15.61 9.95
CA PHE A 12 -18.24 -15.64 10.38
C PHE A 12 -17.43 -16.74 9.68
N ILE A 13 -18.00 -17.95 9.56
CA ILE A 13 -17.35 -19.07 8.87
C ILE A 13 -17.22 -18.77 7.37
N THR A 14 -18.28 -18.30 6.71
CA THR A 14 -18.24 -17.95 5.28
C THR A 14 -17.23 -16.85 5.00
N PHE A 15 -17.18 -15.81 5.83
CA PHE A 15 -16.21 -14.73 5.71
C PHE A 15 -14.77 -15.26 5.78
N ASN A 16 -14.43 -16.05 6.81
CA ASN A 16 -13.08 -16.62 6.94
C ASN A 16 -12.75 -17.66 5.85
N ALA A 17 -13.74 -18.38 5.31
CA ALA A 17 -13.54 -19.30 4.19
C ALA A 17 -13.08 -18.56 2.92
N ILE A 18 -13.65 -17.38 2.65
CA ILE A 18 -13.23 -16.53 1.54
C ILE A 18 -11.77 -16.07 1.74
N PHE A 19 -11.39 -15.67 2.96
CA PHE A 19 -10.00 -15.30 3.28
C PHE A 19 -9.01 -16.45 3.13
N VAL A 20 -9.40 -17.67 3.47
CA VAL A 20 -8.57 -18.86 3.18
C VAL A 20 -8.35 -19.01 1.68
N GLY A 21 -9.39 -18.83 0.86
CA GLY A 21 -9.26 -18.81 -0.60
C GLY A 21 -8.25 -17.77 -1.09
N PHE A 22 -8.37 -16.53 -0.61
CA PHE A 22 -7.38 -15.48 -0.91
C PHE A 22 -5.97 -15.84 -0.43
N GLY A 23 -5.83 -16.45 0.75
CA GLY A 23 -4.53 -16.90 1.28
C GLY A 23 -3.86 -17.93 0.37
N PHE A 24 -4.61 -18.89 -0.17
CA PHE A 24 -4.06 -19.83 -1.15
C PHE A 24 -3.64 -19.14 -2.46
N LEU A 25 -4.45 -18.20 -2.96
CA LEU A 25 -4.09 -17.40 -4.14
C LEU A 25 -2.80 -16.60 -3.90
N MET A 26 -2.63 -16.04 -2.70
CA MET A 26 -1.41 -15.34 -2.31
C MET A 26 -0.19 -16.26 -2.31
N ILE A 27 -0.30 -17.46 -1.72
CA ILE A 27 0.80 -18.44 -1.72
C ILE A 27 1.20 -18.81 -3.16
N ILE A 28 0.23 -19.09 -4.03
CA ILE A 28 0.51 -19.38 -5.45
C ILE A 28 1.20 -18.19 -6.12
N GLY A 29 0.73 -16.97 -5.85
CA GLY A 29 1.34 -15.74 -6.35
C GLY A 29 2.80 -15.58 -5.92
N VAL A 30 3.10 -15.79 -4.63
CA VAL A 30 4.47 -15.72 -4.10
C VAL A 30 5.35 -16.82 -4.68
N MET A 31 4.83 -18.03 -4.86
CA MET A 31 5.57 -19.12 -5.52
C MET A 31 5.97 -18.75 -6.95
N LYS A 32 5.03 -18.22 -7.74
CA LYS A 32 5.31 -17.75 -9.11
C LYS A 32 6.32 -16.61 -9.10
N ALA A 33 6.13 -15.60 -8.24
CA ALA A 33 7.06 -14.48 -8.10
C ALA A 33 8.48 -14.94 -7.76
N THR A 34 8.62 -15.93 -6.86
CA THR A 34 9.91 -16.52 -6.47
C THR A 34 10.61 -17.19 -7.65
N THR A 35 9.86 -17.87 -8.53
CA THR A 35 10.45 -18.49 -9.73
C THR A 35 10.94 -17.46 -10.76
N TYR A 36 10.23 -16.33 -10.91
CA TYR A 36 10.64 -15.26 -11.82
C TYR A 36 11.79 -14.42 -11.26
N SER A 37 11.81 -14.14 -9.95
CA SER A 37 12.87 -13.36 -9.32
C SER A 37 14.23 -14.06 -9.38
N ASN A 38 14.26 -15.39 -9.32
CA ASN A 38 15.49 -16.16 -9.51
C ASN A 38 16.05 -16.06 -10.94
N GLN A 39 15.25 -15.59 -11.90
CA GLN A 39 15.67 -15.32 -13.28
C GLN A 39 16.02 -13.84 -13.51
N LEU A 40 15.50 -12.91 -12.69
CA LEU A 40 15.77 -11.47 -12.78
C LEU A 40 16.28 -10.93 -11.43
N SER A 41 17.58 -11.11 -11.16
CA SER A 41 18.25 -10.66 -9.93
C SER A 41 18.43 -9.13 -9.79
N ALA A 42 17.59 -8.30 -10.43
CA ALA A 42 17.82 -6.85 -10.53
C ALA A 42 16.63 -5.95 -10.12
N VAL A 43 15.50 -6.51 -9.66
CA VAL A 43 14.32 -5.68 -9.30
C VAL A 43 14.18 -5.62 -7.78
N GLY A 44 14.43 -4.44 -7.20
CA GLY A 44 14.34 -4.15 -5.77
C GLY A 44 12.91 -4.15 -5.22
N GLY A 45 12.27 -5.32 -5.17
CA GLY A 45 11.04 -5.56 -4.43
C GLY A 45 11.29 -5.86 -2.94
N PRO A 46 10.23 -5.93 -2.11
CA PRO A 46 10.33 -6.45 -0.74
C PRO A 46 11.07 -7.79 -0.77
N SER A 47 11.98 -8.03 0.19
CA SER A 47 12.71 -9.30 0.23
C SER A 47 11.70 -10.45 0.11
N LEU A 48 11.98 -11.43 -0.76
CA LEU A 48 11.08 -12.57 -1.01
C LEU A 48 10.62 -13.23 0.30
N GLY A 49 11.46 -13.19 1.34
CA GLY A 49 11.12 -13.66 2.69
C GLY A 49 9.93 -12.92 3.31
N TRP A 50 9.86 -11.59 3.20
CA TRP A 50 8.73 -10.82 3.72
C TRP A 50 7.40 -11.17 3.03
N SER A 51 7.44 -11.38 1.71
CA SER A 51 6.27 -11.80 0.94
C SER A 51 5.75 -13.18 1.38
N TRP A 52 6.66 -14.13 1.62
CA TRP A 52 6.32 -15.45 2.17
C TRP A 52 5.73 -15.37 3.58
N LEU A 53 6.35 -14.59 4.47
CA LEU A 53 5.86 -14.40 5.84
C LEU A 53 4.45 -13.82 5.85
N PHE A 54 4.19 -12.81 5.00
CA PHE A 54 2.87 -12.19 4.89
C PHE A 54 1.82 -13.19 4.38
N ALA A 55 2.11 -13.95 3.32
CA ALA A 55 1.16 -14.91 2.76
C ALA A 55 0.85 -16.06 3.72
N ILE A 56 1.86 -16.63 4.39
CA ILE A 56 1.67 -17.70 5.38
C ILE A 56 0.93 -17.17 6.61
N GLY A 57 1.29 -15.98 7.10
CA GLY A 57 0.62 -15.36 8.24
C GLY A 57 -0.87 -15.10 7.95
N PHE A 58 -1.17 -14.56 6.77
CA PHE A 58 -2.55 -14.32 6.34
C PHE A 58 -3.37 -15.62 6.25
N LEU A 59 -2.83 -16.66 5.62
CA LEU A 59 -3.50 -17.96 5.54
C LEU A 59 -3.71 -18.58 6.94
N SER A 60 -2.71 -18.46 7.82
CA SER A 60 -2.77 -18.99 9.19
C SER A 60 -3.88 -18.32 10.01
N ILE A 61 -3.97 -16.98 9.96
CA ILE A 61 -5.04 -16.23 10.65
C ILE A 61 -6.42 -16.60 10.09
N SER A 62 -6.52 -16.79 8.77
CA SER A 62 -7.77 -17.18 8.11
C SER A 62 -8.23 -18.59 8.52
N CYS A 63 -7.30 -19.55 8.56
CA CYS A 63 -7.55 -20.90 9.06
C CYS A 63 -7.92 -20.91 10.56
N LEU A 64 -7.27 -20.07 11.36
CA LEU A 64 -7.63 -19.86 12.77
C LEU A 64 -9.08 -19.35 12.89
N GLY A 65 -9.51 -18.43 12.02
CA GLY A 65 -10.89 -17.96 11.98
C GLY A 65 -11.90 -19.09 11.71
N LEU A 66 -11.64 -19.94 10.71
CA LEU A 66 -12.48 -21.13 10.46
C LEU A 66 -12.54 -22.08 11.66
N TYR A 67 -11.39 -22.34 12.28
CA TYR A 67 -11.30 -23.19 13.47
C TYR A 67 -12.06 -22.59 14.66
N ALA A 68 -11.89 -21.29 14.92
CA ALA A 68 -12.57 -20.57 16.00
C ALA A 68 -14.09 -20.59 15.82
N GLY A 69 -14.56 -20.39 14.59
CA GLY A 69 -15.99 -20.45 14.26
C GLY A 69 -16.59 -21.84 14.43
N SER A 70 -15.83 -22.89 14.11
CA SER A 70 -16.32 -24.28 14.14
C SER A 70 -16.25 -24.91 15.54
N SER A 71 -15.20 -24.61 16.31
CA SER A 71 -14.92 -25.25 17.59
C SER A 71 -15.72 -24.69 18.75
N GLU A 72 -16.30 -23.49 18.60
CA GLU A 72 -17.03 -22.74 19.66
C GLU A 72 -16.23 -22.56 20.97
N LYS A 73 -14.91 -22.77 20.92
CA LYS A 73 -14.03 -22.61 22.07
C LYS A 73 -13.76 -21.12 22.30
N PRO A 74 -14.06 -20.57 23.49
CA PRO A 74 -13.89 -19.14 23.76
C PRO A 74 -12.42 -18.70 23.63
N LEU A 75 -11.47 -19.60 23.91
CA LEU A 75 -10.04 -19.32 23.74
C LEU A 75 -9.68 -19.06 22.27
N ALA A 76 -10.15 -19.87 21.33
CA ALA A 76 -9.83 -19.72 19.91
C ALA A 76 -10.39 -18.41 19.33
N LEU A 77 -11.62 -18.05 19.70
CA LEU A 77 -12.22 -16.77 19.33
C LEU A 77 -11.47 -15.58 19.92
N LYS A 78 -11.00 -15.66 21.17
CA LYS A 78 -10.18 -14.60 21.80
C LYS A 78 -8.84 -14.41 21.09
N ILE A 79 -8.17 -15.50 20.71
CA ILE A 79 -6.90 -15.42 19.96
C ILE A 79 -7.14 -14.78 18.60
N PHE A 80 -8.15 -15.23 17.85
CA PHE A 80 -8.50 -14.64 16.56
C PHE A 80 -8.85 -13.15 16.70
N ALA A 81 -9.68 -12.77 17.68
CA ALA A 81 -10.00 -11.37 17.97
C ALA A 81 -8.74 -10.54 18.26
N GLY A 82 -7.81 -11.07 19.05
CA GLY A 82 -6.50 -10.43 19.30
C GLY A 82 -5.72 -10.19 18.01
N CYS A 83 -5.63 -11.19 17.14
CA CYS A 83 -4.97 -11.05 15.83
C CYS A 83 -5.63 -9.98 14.96
N MET A 84 -6.97 -9.94 14.90
CA MET A 84 -7.70 -8.92 14.14
C MET A 84 -7.46 -7.51 14.70
N GLY A 85 -7.46 -7.36 16.02
CA GLY A 85 -7.18 -6.08 16.69
C GLY A 85 -5.76 -5.58 16.42
N ILE A 86 -4.76 -6.45 16.56
CA ILE A 86 -3.35 -6.13 16.27
C ILE A 86 -3.19 -5.76 14.78
N GLY A 87 -3.76 -6.57 13.88
CA GLY A 87 -3.72 -6.34 12.44
C GLY A 87 -4.37 -5.01 12.05
N MET A 88 -5.51 -4.66 12.65
CA MET A 88 -6.18 -3.38 12.44
C MET A 88 -5.27 -2.19 12.80
N VAL A 89 -4.64 -2.22 13.99
CA VAL A 89 -3.73 -1.15 14.43
C VAL A 89 -2.54 -1.03 13.50
N ILE A 90 -1.93 -2.16 13.10
CA ILE A 90 -0.82 -2.19 12.16
C ILE A 90 -1.22 -1.55 10.82
N MET A 91 -2.36 -1.93 10.25
CA MET A 91 -2.82 -1.39 8.96
C MET A 91 -3.11 0.10 9.02
N LEU A 92 -3.64 0.60 10.15
CA LEU A 92 -3.83 2.04 10.35
C LEU A 92 -2.49 2.78 10.43
N ILE A 93 -1.51 2.26 11.17
CA ILE A 93 -0.16 2.85 11.25
C ILE A 93 0.46 2.90 9.86
N PHE A 94 0.46 1.79 9.11
CA PHE A 94 0.99 1.77 7.75
C PHE A 94 0.27 2.77 6.83
N GLY A 95 -1.06 2.87 6.90
CA GLY A 95 -1.81 3.85 6.13
C GLY A 95 -1.37 5.29 6.42
N ILE A 96 -1.17 5.63 7.69
CA ILE A 96 -0.68 6.96 8.10
C ILE A 96 0.76 7.20 7.62
N LEU A 97 1.64 6.19 7.73
CA LEU A 97 3.03 6.30 7.26
C LEU A 97 3.07 6.57 5.75
N VAL A 98 2.32 5.80 4.96
CA VAL A 98 2.23 5.97 3.50
C VAL A 98 1.65 7.34 3.14
N PHE A 99 0.62 7.80 3.86
CA PHE A 99 0.05 9.14 3.67
C PHE A 99 1.08 10.24 3.97
N ASN A 100 1.85 10.10 5.04
CA ASN A 100 2.89 11.07 5.39
C ASN A 100 4.00 11.11 4.35
N GLU A 101 4.43 9.96 3.83
CA GLU A 101 5.42 9.91 2.75
C GLU A 101 4.89 10.56 1.46
N ARG A 102 3.64 10.29 1.06
CA ARG A 102 3.00 11.00 -0.06
C ARG A 102 3.05 12.53 0.13
N ASN A 103 2.80 13.01 1.35
CA ASN A 103 2.80 14.43 1.67
C ASN A 103 4.19 15.06 1.68
N LYS A 104 5.25 14.30 2.00
CA LYS A 104 6.64 14.76 1.88
C LYS A 104 7.10 14.80 0.43
N ILE A 105 6.68 13.83 -0.37
CA ILE A 105 7.17 13.69 -1.75
C ILE A 105 6.50 14.70 -2.69
N ARG A 106 5.23 15.06 -2.45
CA ARG A 106 4.52 16.06 -3.25
C ARG A 106 5.29 17.39 -3.41
N PRO A 107 5.68 18.12 -2.33
CA PRO A 107 6.44 19.36 -2.48
C PRO A 107 7.84 19.11 -3.03
N ALA A 108 8.44 17.94 -2.78
CA ALA A 108 9.77 17.62 -3.31
C ALA A 108 9.81 17.66 -4.85
N PHE A 109 8.75 17.22 -5.52
CA PHE A 109 8.63 17.21 -6.99
C PHE A 109 7.90 18.41 -7.59
N LEU A 110 7.15 19.18 -6.79
CA LEU A 110 6.31 20.26 -7.31
C LEU A 110 6.75 21.67 -6.88
N GLU A 111 7.72 21.79 -5.98
CA GLU A 111 8.20 23.08 -5.47
C GLU A 111 9.70 23.30 -5.72
N THR A 112 10.05 24.38 -6.41
CA THR A 112 11.42 24.70 -6.84
C THR A 112 12.38 24.90 -5.66
N SER A 113 11.86 25.28 -4.49
CA SER A 113 12.66 25.49 -3.27
C SER A 113 12.95 24.22 -2.48
N SER A 114 12.54 23.04 -2.96
CA SER A 114 12.78 21.78 -2.26
C SER A 114 14.27 21.42 -2.22
N GLU A 115 14.71 20.80 -1.11
CA GLU A 115 16.09 20.28 -0.98
C GLU A 115 16.43 19.27 -2.09
N LEU A 116 15.42 18.52 -2.57
CA LEU A 116 15.56 17.60 -3.69
C LEU A 116 15.95 18.32 -4.98
N THR A 117 15.29 19.44 -5.31
CA THR A 117 15.61 20.23 -6.51
C THR A 117 17.04 20.75 -6.45
N LYS A 118 17.45 21.32 -5.31
CA LYS A 118 18.82 21.80 -5.12
C LYS A 118 19.84 20.67 -5.26
N HIS A 119 19.57 19.52 -4.66
CA HIS A 119 20.47 18.38 -4.70
C HIS A 119 20.61 17.80 -6.12
N ILE A 120 19.49 17.60 -6.83
CA ILE A 120 19.48 17.11 -8.21
C ILE A 120 20.20 18.08 -9.15
N MET A 121 19.99 19.39 -9.00
CA MET A 121 20.60 20.40 -9.86
C MET A 121 22.07 20.67 -9.53
N ALA A 122 22.53 20.36 -8.32
CA ALA A 122 23.92 20.54 -7.91
C ALA A 122 24.85 19.40 -8.36
N GLU A 123 24.31 18.20 -8.60
CA GLU A 123 25.09 17.00 -8.91
C GLU A 123 25.02 16.65 -10.40
N LYS A 124 26.19 16.54 -11.05
CA LYS A 124 26.27 16.28 -12.50
C LYS A 124 25.57 14.98 -12.89
N GLU A 125 25.78 13.90 -12.15
CA GLU A 125 25.14 12.61 -12.42
C GLU A 125 23.61 12.71 -12.40
N MET A 126 23.06 13.41 -11.41
CA MET A 126 21.62 13.66 -11.28
C MET A 126 21.09 14.54 -12.41
N THR A 127 21.81 15.59 -12.81
CA THR A 127 21.41 16.40 -13.96
C THR A 127 21.45 15.63 -15.28
N ASP A 128 22.41 14.72 -15.48
CA ASP A 128 22.49 13.89 -16.69
C ASP A 128 21.37 12.84 -16.72
N LEU A 129 21.00 12.27 -15.57
CA LEU A 129 19.80 11.44 -15.43
C LEU A 129 18.53 12.24 -15.76
N LEU A 130 18.41 13.47 -15.27
CA LEU A 130 17.27 14.33 -15.57
C LEU A 130 17.16 14.62 -17.08
N LYS A 131 18.26 14.87 -17.77
CA LYS A 131 18.25 15.05 -19.24
C LYS A 131 17.76 13.81 -19.98
N ASN A 132 18.17 12.62 -19.55
CA ASN A 132 17.67 11.37 -20.13
C ASN A 132 16.16 11.22 -19.91
N ILE A 133 15.69 11.53 -18.71
CA ILE A 133 14.25 11.49 -18.39
C ILE A 133 13.49 12.51 -19.25
N GLN A 134 14.01 13.73 -19.41
CA GLN A 134 13.41 14.76 -20.25
C GLN A 134 13.22 14.29 -21.69
N GLN A 135 14.25 13.64 -22.28
CA GLN A 135 14.17 13.10 -23.64
C GLN A 135 13.14 11.98 -23.77
N GLN A 136 13.07 11.07 -22.78
CA GLN A 136 12.17 9.92 -22.83
C GLN A 136 10.72 10.28 -22.51
N MET A 137 10.52 11.20 -21.57
CA MET A 137 9.21 11.52 -21.00
C MET A 137 8.63 12.84 -21.50
N GLN A 138 9.31 13.50 -22.45
CA GLN A 138 8.85 14.75 -23.08
C GLN A 138 8.48 15.83 -22.05
N CYS A 139 9.36 16.03 -21.07
CA CYS A 139 9.22 17.03 -20.01
C CYS A 139 10.45 17.95 -19.97
N CYS A 140 10.37 19.10 -19.32
CA CYS A 140 11.50 20.03 -19.20
C CYS A 140 11.64 20.61 -17.79
N GLY A 141 12.83 20.46 -17.21
CA GLY A 141 13.11 20.87 -15.84
C GLY A 141 12.52 19.91 -14.81
N LEU A 142 12.98 19.99 -13.57
CA LEU A 142 12.41 19.16 -12.50
C LEU A 142 11.08 19.78 -12.05
N VAL A 143 11.13 21.02 -11.58
CA VAL A 143 9.94 21.79 -11.21
C VAL A 143 9.66 22.88 -12.23
N SER A 144 10.69 23.43 -12.86
CA SER A 144 10.57 24.50 -13.85
C SER A 144 11.70 24.46 -14.88
N ALA A 145 11.51 25.07 -16.05
CA ALA A 145 12.58 25.10 -17.06
C ALA A 145 13.76 25.98 -16.61
N GLU A 146 13.46 26.93 -15.73
CA GLU A 146 14.37 27.86 -15.08
C GLU A 146 15.31 27.17 -14.08
N ASP A 147 15.04 25.90 -13.70
CA ASP A 147 15.93 25.12 -12.85
C ASP A 147 17.33 24.95 -13.48
N TRP A 148 17.42 25.05 -14.81
CA TRP A 148 18.67 25.00 -15.57
C TRP A 148 19.46 26.33 -15.57
N GLY A 149 18.91 27.40 -14.98
CA GLY A 149 19.48 28.74 -15.03
C GLY A 149 19.48 29.31 -16.45
N ASP A 150 20.62 29.87 -16.86
CA ASP A 150 20.72 30.61 -18.13
C ASP A 150 20.80 29.71 -19.38
N ARG A 151 21.04 28.41 -19.21
CA ARG A 151 21.27 27.48 -20.33
C ARG A 151 20.38 26.26 -20.22
N ILE A 152 19.30 26.27 -20.98
CA ILE A 152 18.38 25.14 -21.08
C ILE A 152 18.98 24.08 -22.02
N PRO A 153 19.06 22.80 -21.60
CA PRO A 153 19.65 21.74 -22.40
C PRO A 153 18.74 21.35 -23.58
N ASP A 154 19.35 20.82 -24.64
CA ASP A 154 18.62 20.34 -25.83
C ASP A 154 17.67 19.18 -25.52
N SER A 155 17.85 18.49 -24.39
CA SER A 155 16.90 17.49 -23.88
C SER A 155 15.52 18.05 -23.56
N CYS A 156 15.38 19.37 -23.42
CA CYS A 156 14.08 20.04 -23.28
C CYS A 156 13.39 20.31 -24.61
N GLN A 157 14.08 20.16 -25.74
CA GLN A 157 13.57 20.58 -27.05
C GLN A 157 12.27 19.86 -27.39
N CYS A 158 11.25 20.66 -27.71
CA CYS A 158 9.94 20.15 -28.08
C CYS A 158 9.65 20.45 -29.54
N GLN A 159 9.33 19.40 -30.30
CA GLN A 159 8.95 19.48 -31.71
C GLN A 159 7.48 19.12 -31.97
N GLU A 160 6.80 18.57 -30.96
CA GLU A 160 5.48 17.96 -31.08
C GLU A 160 4.44 18.64 -30.17
N TYR A 161 3.54 17.88 -29.54
CA TYR A 161 2.44 18.43 -28.75
C TYR A 161 2.89 19.05 -27.42
N LYS A 162 2.18 20.08 -26.97
CA LYS A 162 2.39 20.77 -25.68
C LYS A 162 3.79 21.36 -25.52
N CYS A 163 4.26 22.10 -26.52
CA CYS A 163 5.44 22.95 -26.41
C CYS A 163 5.08 24.34 -25.88
N LYS A 164 6.04 24.97 -25.21
CA LYS A 164 6.02 26.40 -24.85
C LYS A 164 7.34 27.04 -25.27
N SER A 165 7.34 28.35 -25.51
CA SER A 165 8.59 29.09 -25.72
C SER A 165 9.48 29.06 -24.47
N LYS A 166 10.79 29.03 -24.69
CA LYS A 166 11.74 29.14 -23.57
C LYS A 166 11.61 30.48 -22.82
N PRO A 167 11.99 30.54 -21.53
CA PRO A 167 12.03 31.78 -20.76
C PRO A 167 12.93 32.83 -21.39
N GLN A 168 12.53 34.11 -21.30
CA GLN A 168 13.32 35.21 -21.86
C GLN A 168 14.69 35.31 -21.17
N GLY A 169 15.73 35.63 -21.95
CA GLY A 169 17.10 35.75 -21.44
C GLY A 169 17.87 34.43 -21.33
N THR A 170 17.24 33.28 -21.63
CA THR A 170 17.92 31.98 -21.60
C THR A 170 18.40 31.52 -22.99
N THR A 171 19.49 30.75 -22.99
CA THR A 171 20.06 30.08 -24.16
C THR A 171 19.55 28.64 -24.29
N GLY A 172 19.59 28.07 -25.50
CA GLY A 172 19.03 26.75 -25.80
C GLY A 172 17.86 26.81 -26.80
N PRO A 173 17.10 25.70 -26.96
CA PRO A 173 16.07 25.54 -27.98
C PRO A 173 14.91 26.53 -27.79
N ASP A 174 14.37 27.05 -28.91
CA ASP A 174 13.31 28.07 -28.87
C ASP A 174 11.97 27.55 -28.31
N GLN A 175 11.69 26.26 -28.56
CA GLN A 175 10.52 25.55 -28.07
C GLN A 175 10.93 24.42 -27.12
N ILE A 176 10.32 24.42 -25.94
CA ILE A 176 10.59 23.45 -24.87
C ILE A 176 9.31 22.76 -24.43
N HIS A 177 9.43 21.59 -23.82
CA HIS A 177 8.27 20.88 -23.28
C HIS A 177 7.56 21.73 -22.21
N GLN A 178 6.23 21.82 -22.30
CA GLN A 178 5.44 22.62 -21.37
C GLN A 178 5.39 21.99 -19.97
N GLN A 179 5.25 20.66 -19.91
CA GLN A 179 5.15 19.87 -18.70
C GLN A 179 6.52 19.67 -18.03
N THR A 180 6.55 19.72 -16.71
CA THR A 180 7.78 19.54 -15.92
C THR A 180 7.96 18.07 -15.55
N CYS A 181 9.20 17.63 -15.36
CA CYS A 181 9.46 16.22 -15.07
C CYS A 181 8.97 15.82 -13.69
N GLY A 182 8.98 16.72 -12.72
CA GLY A 182 8.43 16.51 -11.38
C GLY A 182 6.91 16.33 -11.39
N GLU A 183 6.18 17.12 -12.18
CA GLU A 183 4.73 16.89 -12.39
C GLU A 183 4.45 15.53 -13.01
N PHE A 184 5.21 15.15 -14.04
CA PHE A 184 5.07 13.85 -14.67
C PHE A 184 5.35 12.70 -13.67
N MET A 185 6.48 12.76 -12.95
CA MET A 185 6.87 11.75 -11.96
C MET A 185 5.84 11.66 -10.83
N TYR A 186 5.42 12.79 -10.27
CA TYR A 186 4.42 12.82 -9.22
C TYR A 186 3.07 12.27 -9.71
N SER A 187 2.65 12.61 -10.92
CA SER A 187 1.41 12.10 -11.50
C SER A 187 1.47 10.59 -11.75
N ALA A 188 2.64 10.03 -12.08
CA ALA A 188 2.82 8.59 -12.23
C ALA A 188 2.77 7.86 -10.87
N MET A 189 3.27 8.50 -9.80
CA MET A 189 3.43 7.88 -8.49
C MET A 189 2.25 8.13 -7.52
N SER A 190 1.54 9.25 -7.63
CA SER A 190 0.39 9.58 -6.75
C SER A 190 -0.68 8.49 -6.72
N PRO A 191 -1.08 7.87 -7.85
CA PRO A 191 -2.06 6.79 -7.85
C PRO A 191 -1.61 5.58 -7.02
N ILE A 192 -0.30 5.27 -7.02
CA ILE A 192 0.25 4.16 -6.25
C ILE A 192 0.06 4.40 -4.75
N PHE A 193 0.37 5.62 -4.28
CA PHE A 193 0.14 5.99 -2.88
C PHE A 193 -1.34 5.97 -2.51
N GLU A 194 -2.21 6.50 -3.37
CA GLU A 194 -3.66 6.54 -3.12
C GLU A 194 -4.26 5.13 -3.05
N ILE A 195 -3.86 4.24 -3.96
CA ILE A 195 -4.26 2.83 -3.93
C ILE A 195 -3.74 2.16 -2.65
N ALA A 196 -2.48 2.40 -2.26
CA ALA A 196 -1.90 1.83 -1.05
C ALA A 196 -2.61 2.29 0.22
N ILE A 197 -2.92 3.59 0.34
CA ILE A 197 -3.68 4.14 1.48
C ILE A 197 -5.09 3.55 1.52
N GLY A 198 -5.76 3.49 0.36
CA GLY A 198 -7.09 2.90 0.25
C GLY A 198 -7.10 1.41 0.65
N PHE A 199 -6.09 0.66 0.22
CA PHE A 199 -5.88 -0.72 0.62
C PHE A 199 -5.67 -0.85 2.14
N CYS A 200 -4.81 -0.04 2.74
CA CYS A 200 -4.59 -0.04 4.18
C CYS A 200 -5.89 0.19 4.97
N PHE A 201 -6.67 1.21 4.57
CA PHE A 201 -7.93 1.54 5.23
C PHE A 201 -9.00 0.45 5.04
N LEU A 202 -9.12 -0.10 3.84
CA LEU A 202 -10.04 -1.21 3.56
C LEU A 202 -9.78 -2.41 4.48
N PHE A 203 -8.52 -2.82 4.60
CA PHE A 203 -8.15 -3.94 5.47
C PHE A 203 -8.37 -3.61 6.95
N ALA A 204 -8.15 -2.37 7.38
CA ALA A 204 -8.46 -1.95 8.75
C ALA A 204 -9.96 -2.06 9.05
N VAL A 205 -10.83 -1.65 8.13
CA VAL A 205 -12.29 -1.77 8.27
C VAL A 205 -12.72 -3.24 8.29
N ILE A 206 -12.19 -4.07 7.39
CA ILE A 206 -12.43 -5.51 7.38
C ILE A 206 -12.01 -6.13 8.73
N ALA A 207 -10.86 -5.72 9.26
CA ALA A 207 -10.37 -6.22 10.53
C ALA A 207 -11.23 -5.79 11.71
N PHE A 208 -11.70 -4.55 11.72
CA PHE A 208 -12.65 -4.04 12.69
C PHE A 208 -13.96 -4.83 12.69
N LEU A 209 -14.53 -5.10 11.51
CA LEU A 209 -15.75 -5.92 11.40
C LEU A 209 -15.52 -7.35 11.90
N GLY A 210 -14.40 -7.97 11.53
CA GLY A 210 -14.03 -9.30 12.01
C GLY A 210 -13.87 -9.34 13.54
N LEU A 211 -13.28 -8.29 14.12
CA LEU A 211 -13.16 -8.12 15.57
C LEU A 211 -14.54 -8.00 16.25
N LEU A 212 -15.43 -7.15 15.73
CA LEU A 212 -16.79 -6.99 16.28
C LEU A 212 -17.56 -8.31 16.28
N ILE A 213 -17.56 -9.04 15.16
CA ILE A 213 -18.23 -10.34 15.05
C ILE A 213 -17.64 -11.32 16.07
N SER A 214 -16.32 -11.35 16.23
CA SER A 214 -15.63 -12.22 17.19
C SER A 214 -16.01 -11.90 18.63
N LEU A 215 -16.07 -10.61 19.00
CA LEU A 215 -16.48 -10.18 20.34
C LEU A 215 -17.93 -10.55 20.64
N LEU A 216 -18.83 -10.39 19.66
CA LEU A 216 -20.23 -10.81 19.78
C LEU A 216 -20.34 -12.33 19.99
N MET A 217 -19.58 -13.12 19.24
CA MET A 217 -19.54 -14.58 19.42
C MET A 217 -18.99 -14.97 20.80
N ILE A 218 -17.91 -14.32 21.26
CA ILE A 218 -17.34 -14.55 22.61
C ILE A 218 -18.37 -14.26 23.70
N HIS A 219 -19.09 -13.15 23.59
CA HIS A 219 -20.15 -12.78 24.53
C HIS A 219 -21.25 -13.84 24.57
N GLN A 220 -21.72 -14.31 23.41
CA GLN A 220 -22.76 -15.36 23.33
C GLN A 220 -22.30 -16.70 23.95
N VAL A 221 -21.05 -17.11 23.70
CA VAL A 221 -20.47 -18.33 24.30
C VAL A 221 -20.38 -18.21 25.81
N ASN A 222 -19.92 -17.06 26.33
CA ASN A 222 -19.74 -16.85 27.77
C ASN A 222 -21.08 -16.74 28.51
N CYS A 223 -22.03 -15.93 28.03
CA CYS A 223 -23.37 -15.84 28.62
C CYS A 223 -24.12 -17.18 28.56
N GLY A 224 -23.89 -17.94 27.50
CA GLY A 224 -24.38 -19.29 27.34
C GLY A 224 -23.78 -20.33 28.29
N GLY A 225 -22.51 -20.14 28.66
CA GLY A 225 -21.83 -20.95 29.66
C GLY A 225 -22.39 -20.71 31.06
N SER A 226 -22.59 -19.45 31.44
CA SER A 226 -23.11 -19.08 32.77
C SER A 226 -24.50 -19.66 33.06
N ARG A 227 -25.45 -19.63 32.11
CA ARG A 227 -26.79 -20.22 32.29
C ARG A 227 -26.78 -21.75 32.41
N GLY A 228 -25.79 -22.43 31.81
CA GLY A 228 -25.68 -23.89 31.90
C GLY A 228 -25.10 -24.36 33.23
N ILE A 229 -24.30 -23.52 33.90
CA ILE A 229 -23.74 -23.82 35.22
C ILE A 229 -24.81 -23.63 36.30
N GLU A 230 -25.66 -22.60 36.19
CA GLU A 230 -26.80 -22.42 37.10
C GLU A 230 -27.80 -23.59 37.05
N MET A 231 -28.06 -24.18 35.87
CA MET A 231 -28.98 -25.31 35.74
C MET A 231 -28.43 -26.65 36.26
N ASN A 232 -27.10 -26.82 36.34
CA ASN A 232 -26.46 -28.03 36.89
C ASN A 232 -26.22 -27.94 38.40
N SER A 233 -26.61 -26.82 39.03
CA SER A 233 -26.43 -26.57 40.47
C SER A 233 -27.72 -26.73 41.27
N TYR A 234 -28.80 -27.20 40.63
CA TYR A 234 -30.10 -27.54 41.24
C TYR A 234 -30.39 -29.02 41.08
#